data_AF-A0ABD6GH08-F1
#
_entry.id   AF-A0ABD6GH08-F1
#
_cell.length_a   1.000
_cell.length_b   1.000
_cell.length_c   1.000
_cell.angle_alpha   90.00
_cell.angle_beta   90.00
_cell.angle_gamma   90.00
#
_symmetry.space_group_name_H-M   'P 1'
#
loop_
_entity.id
_entity.type
_entity.pdbx_description
1 polymer ?
#
loop_
_entity_poly.entity_id
_entity_poly.type
_entity_poly.pdbx_seq_one_letter_code
_entity_poly.pdbx_strand_id
1 'polypeptide(L)'
;MRRTGNSRKREHITVTTQVFADTDWLIQWQQHGTTGEEAIARFLHLPALEVDDMIGMWVGQELATNHPIDGLMPPFGWHGKNFVSADEGHPLIMRDRFGFYPLNPFFIPLRLLLASPRLFNNAVGRTVVRNLGRFFASGRPKARLRPVALGGTVSAAMIYDEKPIIDHFRRIDDRRCLGLMEHRDFDRPFFFLLTRE
;
A
#
# COMPACT_ATOMS: atom_id res chain seq x y z
N MET A 1 -41.11 -34.29 33.17
CA MET A 1 -40.19 -33.11 33.18
C MET A 1 -38.98 -33.48 32.32
N ARG A 2 -38.86 -32.86 31.14
CA ARG A 2 -37.85 -33.14 30.11
C ARG A 2 -36.49 -32.56 30.53
N ARG A 3 -35.39 -33.26 30.28
CA ARG A 3 -34.10 -32.66 29.86
C ARG A 3 -33.30 -33.66 29.02
N THR A 4 -33.36 -33.41 27.72
CA THR A 4 -32.59 -33.98 26.63
C THR A 4 -31.14 -33.51 26.70
N GLY A 5 -30.18 -34.44 26.84
CA GLY A 5 -28.75 -34.18 26.62
C GLY A 5 -28.45 -34.23 25.13
N ASN A 6 -28.31 -33.07 24.50
CA ASN A 6 -27.96 -32.94 23.09
C ASN A 6 -26.43 -32.94 22.93
N SER A 7 -25.86 -34.09 22.61
CA SER A 7 -24.45 -34.22 22.19
C SER A 7 -24.32 -33.75 20.74
N ARG A 8 -24.04 -32.46 20.55
CA ARG A 8 -23.60 -31.95 19.24
C ARG A 8 -22.12 -32.26 19.07
N LYS A 9 -21.86 -33.33 18.31
CA LYS A 9 -20.57 -33.62 17.69
C LYS A 9 -20.12 -32.38 16.91
N ARG A 10 -18.91 -31.90 17.20
CA ARG A 10 -18.27 -30.75 16.54
C ARG A 10 -18.11 -31.07 15.07
N GLU A 11 -18.73 -30.26 14.22
CA GLU A 11 -18.46 -30.24 12.79
C GLU A 11 -17.05 -29.71 12.57
N HIS A 12 -16.28 -30.44 11.76
CA HIS A 12 -14.97 -30.07 11.30
C HIS A 12 -15.09 -28.78 10.47
N ILE A 13 -14.41 -27.72 10.93
CA ILE A 13 -14.23 -26.49 10.16
C ILE A 13 -13.33 -26.85 8.97
N THR A 14 -13.91 -26.78 7.78
CA THR A 14 -13.21 -26.93 6.50
C THR A 14 -12.10 -25.91 6.42
N VAL A 15 -10.86 -26.38 6.28
CA VAL A 15 -9.73 -25.53 5.88
C VAL A 15 -9.97 -25.11 4.45
N THR A 16 -10.36 -23.85 4.24
CA THR A 16 -10.48 -23.26 2.91
C THR A 16 -9.09 -23.22 2.28
N THR A 17 -8.83 -24.11 1.33
CA THR A 17 -7.68 -23.99 0.43
C THR A 17 -7.85 -22.71 -0.37
N GLN A 18 -7.10 -21.67 0.00
CA GLN A 18 -7.07 -20.41 -0.72
C GLN A 18 -6.37 -20.67 -2.05
N VAL A 19 -7.15 -20.74 -3.13
CA VAL A 19 -6.62 -20.91 -4.49
C VAL A 19 -5.92 -19.61 -4.84
N PHE A 20 -4.58 -19.59 -4.80
CA PHE A 20 -3.83 -18.46 -5.34
C PHE A 20 -4.04 -18.42 -6.85
N ALA A 21 -4.57 -17.30 -7.33
CA ALA A 21 -4.81 -17.09 -8.75
C ALA A 21 -3.48 -17.08 -9.53
N ASP A 22 -3.57 -17.40 -10.81
CA ASP A 22 -2.53 -17.09 -11.79
C ASP A 22 -2.08 -15.62 -11.64
N THR A 23 -0.79 -15.40 -11.41
CA THR A 23 -0.19 -14.06 -11.23
C THR A 23 0.59 -13.58 -12.46
N ASP A 24 0.41 -14.21 -13.62
CA ASP A 24 1.03 -13.78 -14.88
C ASP A 24 0.69 -12.33 -15.22
N TRP A 25 -0.53 -11.90 -14.90
CA TRP A 25 -0.95 -10.50 -15.07
C TRP A 25 -0.08 -9.51 -14.27
N LEU A 26 0.41 -9.90 -13.09
CA LEU A 26 1.24 -9.02 -12.26
C LEU A 26 2.62 -8.86 -12.88
N ILE A 27 3.18 -9.95 -13.42
CA ILE A 27 4.46 -9.93 -14.13
C ILE A 27 4.34 -9.03 -15.37
N GLN A 28 3.27 -9.19 -16.15
CA GLN A 28 3.01 -8.35 -17.32
C GLN A 28 2.90 -6.87 -16.93
N TRP A 29 2.14 -6.55 -15.88
CA TRP A 29 2.01 -5.17 -15.40
C TRP A 29 3.35 -4.60 -14.91
N GLN A 30 4.14 -5.36 -14.15
CA GLN A 30 5.47 -4.93 -13.69
C GLN A 30 6.43 -4.64 -14.85
N GLN A 31 6.33 -5.37 -15.97
CA GLN A 31 7.21 -5.21 -17.13
C GLN A 31 6.77 -4.12 -18.10
N HIS A 32 5.46 -3.97 -18.31
CA HIS A 32 4.92 -3.18 -19.41
C HIS A 32 3.97 -2.06 -18.98
N GLY A 33 3.61 -1.98 -17.70
CA GLY A 33 2.53 -1.10 -17.24
C GLY A 33 1.15 -1.63 -17.63
N THR A 34 0.11 -0.87 -17.28
CA THR A 34 -1.28 -1.09 -17.71
C THR A 34 -2.00 0.25 -17.75
N THR A 35 -3.28 0.30 -18.10
CA THR A 35 -4.08 1.53 -17.98
C THR A 35 -4.68 1.68 -16.59
N GLY A 36 -5.02 2.90 -16.16
CA GLY A 36 -5.72 3.12 -14.90
C GLY A 36 -7.06 2.37 -14.81
N GLU A 37 -7.78 2.24 -15.92
CA GLU A 37 -9.06 1.52 -15.98
C GLU A 37 -8.89 0.02 -15.75
N GLU A 38 -7.93 -0.60 -16.43
CA GLU A 38 -7.58 -2.02 -16.24
C GLU A 38 -7.09 -2.29 -14.81
N ALA A 39 -6.30 -1.38 -14.25
CA ALA A 39 -5.80 -1.46 -12.88
C ALA A 39 -6.95 -1.41 -11.85
N ILE A 40 -7.90 -0.48 -12.02
CA ILE A 40 -9.11 -0.40 -11.18
C ILE A 40 -9.93 -1.68 -11.31
N ALA A 41 -10.21 -2.13 -12.55
CA ALA A 41 -10.98 -3.34 -12.78
C ALA A 41 -10.33 -4.56 -12.12
N ARG A 42 -9.00 -4.70 -12.22
CA ARG A 42 -8.24 -5.76 -11.56
C ARG A 42 -8.38 -5.66 -10.04
N PHE A 43 -8.13 -4.49 -9.46
CA PHE A 43 -8.17 -4.27 -8.02
C PHE A 43 -9.53 -4.62 -7.42
N LEU A 44 -10.62 -4.23 -8.07
CA LEU A 44 -11.98 -4.48 -7.58
C LEU A 44 -12.35 -5.97 -7.54
N HIS A 45 -11.70 -6.82 -8.34
CA HIS A 45 -11.93 -8.26 -8.35
C HIS A 45 -11.03 -9.04 -7.37
N LEU A 46 -10.03 -8.40 -6.76
CA LEU A 46 -9.14 -9.06 -5.82
C LEU A 46 -9.81 -9.26 -4.44
N PRO A 47 -9.50 -10.37 -3.74
CA PRO A 47 -10.02 -10.61 -2.40
C PRO A 47 -9.65 -9.52 -1.39
N ALA A 48 -10.49 -9.36 -0.37
CA ALA A 48 -10.22 -8.48 0.75
C ALA A 48 -9.03 -8.96 1.61
N LEU A 49 -8.47 -8.03 2.37
CA LEU A 49 -7.54 -8.24 3.46
C LEU A 49 -8.17 -7.76 4.76
N GLU A 50 -7.93 -8.49 5.84
CA GLU A 50 -8.23 -8.01 7.18
C GLU A 50 -7.15 -7.04 7.64
N VAL A 51 -7.45 -6.20 8.63
CA VAL A 51 -6.47 -5.23 9.17
C VAL A 51 -5.24 -5.95 9.74
N ASP A 52 -5.44 -7.07 10.41
CA ASP A 52 -4.36 -7.84 11.03
C ASP A 52 -3.42 -8.47 9.99
N ASP A 53 -3.91 -8.74 8.78
CA ASP A 53 -3.08 -9.24 7.68
C ASP A 53 -2.01 -8.23 7.25
N MET A 54 -2.21 -6.94 7.54
CA MET A 54 -1.30 -5.86 7.14
C MET A 54 -0.18 -5.60 8.15
N ILE A 55 -0.23 -6.18 9.36
CA ILE A 55 0.77 -5.91 10.40
C ILE A 55 2.15 -6.45 10.00
N GLY A 56 3.17 -5.60 10.07
CA GLY A 56 4.55 -5.89 9.71
C GLY A 56 5.16 -4.92 8.70
N MET A 57 6.37 -5.28 8.24
CA MET A 57 7.12 -4.55 7.20
C MET A 57 6.74 -5.04 5.81
N TRP A 58 6.56 -4.09 4.90
CA TRP A 58 6.20 -4.34 3.52
C TRP A 58 7.12 -3.57 2.59
N VAL A 59 7.75 -4.27 1.66
CA VAL A 59 8.53 -3.68 0.58
C VAL A 59 7.59 -3.18 -0.50
N GLY A 60 7.71 -1.89 -0.82
CA GLY A 60 6.88 -1.21 -1.80
C GLY A 60 7.52 -1.16 -3.19
N GLN A 61 6.69 -1.31 -4.21
CA GLN A 61 7.04 -1.11 -5.61
C GLN A 61 5.91 -0.35 -6.30
N GLU A 62 6.22 0.70 -7.05
CA GLU A 62 5.21 1.37 -7.89
C GLU A 62 4.78 0.49 -9.06
N LEU A 63 3.50 0.53 -9.42
CA LEU A 63 2.98 -0.17 -10.60
C LEU A 63 2.43 0.86 -11.57
N ALA A 64 3.09 0.98 -12.73
CA ALA A 64 2.80 2.04 -13.70
C ALA A 64 1.41 1.91 -14.30
N THR A 65 0.64 3.00 -14.30
CA THR A 65 -0.70 3.08 -14.90
C THR A 65 -0.86 4.27 -15.86
N ASN A 66 0.25 4.87 -16.26
CA ASN A 66 0.33 6.19 -16.90
C ASN A 66 -0.16 7.31 -15.97
N HIS A 67 -0.02 7.12 -14.66
CA HIS A 67 -0.35 8.16 -13.69
C HIS A 67 0.72 9.25 -13.72
N PRO A 68 0.36 10.55 -13.55
CA PRO A 68 1.32 11.66 -13.51
C PRO A 68 2.43 11.58 -12.45
N ILE A 69 2.37 10.64 -11.50
CA ILE A 69 3.40 10.45 -10.46
C ILE A 69 4.14 9.12 -10.59
N ASP A 70 3.92 8.37 -11.67
CA ASP A 70 4.66 7.14 -11.91
C ASP A 70 6.17 7.43 -11.99
N GLY A 71 6.97 6.59 -11.34
CA GLY A 71 8.42 6.70 -11.26
C GLY A 71 8.93 7.73 -10.25
N LEU A 72 8.05 8.35 -9.45
CA LEU A 72 8.43 9.45 -8.56
C LEU A 72 9.14 8.98 -7.31
N MET A 73 8.67 7.94 -6.62
CA MET A 73 9.15 7.56 -5.28
C MET A 73 10.44 6.73 -5.24
N PRO A 74 10.68 5.74 -6.13
CA PRO A 74 11.87 4.90 -6.09
C PRO A 74 13.20 5.69 -6.09
N PRO A 75 13.36 6.75 -6.90
CA PRO A 75 14.58 7.56 -6.89
C PRO A 75 14.90 8.24 -5.56
N PHE A 76 13.89 8.49 -4.72
CA PHE A 76 14.06 9.11 -3.41
C PHE A 76 14.34 8.09 -2.30
N GLY A 77 14.46 6.80 -2.63
CA GLY A 77 14.80 5.74 -1.69
C GLY A 77 13.60 5.22 -0.91
N TRP A 78 12.38 5.34 -1.44
CA TRP A 78 11.22 4.69 -0.84
C TRP A 78 11.43 3.18 -0.84
N HIS A 79 11.39 2.59 0.35
CA HIS A 79 11.52 1.16 0.56
C HIS A 79 10.15 0.50 0.72
N GLY A 80 9.20 1.16 1.40
CA GLY A 80 7.87 0.62 1.58
C GLY A 80 7.12 1.20 2.77
N LYS A 81 6.40 0.34 3.51
CA LYS A 81 5.51 0.71 4.61
C LYS A 81 5.74 -0.22 5.80
N ASN A 82 5.54 0.29 7.01
CA ASN A 82 5.56 -0.52 8.21
C ASN A 82 4.28 -0.27 9.03
N PHE A 83 3.60 -1.34 9.42
CA PHE A 83 2.41 -1.29 10.27
C PHE A 83 2.71 -2.02 11.57
N VAL A 84 2.93 -1.27 12.64
CA VAL A 84 3.21 -1.84 13.97
C VAL A 84 1.92 -2.36 14.60
N SER A 85 0.82 -1.64 14.41
CA SER A 85 -0.53 -2.03 14.82
C SER A 85 -1.58 -1.36 13.92
N ALA A 86 -2.86 -1.62 14.17
CA ALA A 86 -3.95 -0.92 13.50
C ALA A 86 -3.91 0.61 13.69
N ASP A 87 -3.34 1.09 14.80
CA ASP A 87 -3.24 2.51 15.13
C ASP A 87 -1.85 3.12 14.92
N GLU A 88 -0.87 2.30 14.52
CA GLU A 88 0.53 2.71 14.38
C GLU A 88 1.07 2.35 12.99
N GLY A 89 0.75 3.19 12.01
CA GLY A 89 1.23 3.08 10.63
C GLY A 89 2.33 4.07 10.29
N HIS A 90 3.41 3.58 9.67
CA HIS A 90 4.47 4.36 9.04
C HIS A 90 4.37 4.21 7.51
N PRO A 91 3.73 5.16 6.82
CA PRO A 91 3.40 5.04 5.39
C PRO A 91 4.60 5.12 4.45
N LEU A 92 5.73 5.64 4.92
CA LEU A 92 6.92 5.91 4.11
C LEU A 92 8.18 5.49 4.88
N ILE A 93 8.53 4.21 4.73
CA ILE A 93 9.84 3.73 5.12
C ILE A 93 10.80 4.03 3.99
N MET A 94 11.81 4.84 4.28
CA MET A 94 12.85 5.24 3.34
C MET A 94 14.16 4.52 3.69
N ARG A 95 15.02 4.33 2.70
CA ARG A 95 16.37 3.76 2.87
C ARG A 95 17.43 4.74 2.39
N ASP A 96 18.38 5.03 3.26
CA ASP A 96 19.61 5.74 2.91
C ASP A 96 20.85 4.90 3.27
N ARG A 97 22.04 5.50 3.22
CA ARG A 97 23.31 4.83 3.56
C ARG A 97 23.45 4.47 5.04
N PHE A 98 22.63 5.04 5.92
CA PHE A 98 22.61 4.78 7.36
C PHE A 98 21.52 3.79 7.78
N GLY A 99 20.72 3.30 6.83
CA GLY A 99 19.67 2.31 7.07
C GLY A 99 18.28 2.87 6.81
N PHE A 100 17.28 2.25 7.44
CA PHE A 100 15.87 2.62 7.28
C PHE A 100 15.47 3.76 8.21
N TYR A 101 14.50 4.56 7.79
CA TYR A 101 13.86 5.57 8.64
C TYR A 101 12.42 5.86 8.19
N PRO A 102 11.50 6.15 9.12
CA PRO A 102 10.15 6.60 8.80
C PRO A 102 10.17 8.09 8.43
N LEU A 103 9.89 8.42 7.18
CA LEU A 103 9.75 9.79 6.71
C LEU A 103 8.36 10.32 7.03
N ASN A 104 8.26 11.56 7.52
CA ASN A 104 6.96 12.20 7.71
C ASN A 104 6.37 12.64 6.35
N PRO A 105 5.20 12.11 5.92
CA PRO A 105 4.58 12.47 4.64
C PRO A 105 4.22 13.95 4.53
N PHE A 106 4.03 14.65 5.65
CA PHE A 106 3.70 16.08 5.68
C PHE A 106 4.62 16.90 4.77
N PHE A 107 5.93 16.59 4.79
CA PHE A 107 6.95 17.32 4.04
C PHE A 107 7.01 17.01 2.54
N ILE A 108 6.20 16.06 2.05
CA ILE A 108 6.12 15.78 0.61
C ILE A 108 5.17 16.79 -0.06
N PRO A 109 5.70 17.70 -0.91
CA PRO A 109 4.87 18.71 -1.57
C PRO A 109 4.32 18.13 -2.88
N LEU A 110 3.41 17.17 -2.80
CA LEU A 110 2.92 16.39 -3.95
C LEU A 110 2.42 17.26 -5.12
N ARG A 111 1.72 18.36 -4.81
CA ARG A 111 1.28 19.35 -5.82
C ARG A 111 2.45 20.01 -6.56
N LEU A 112 3.54 20.32 -5.86
CA LEU A 112 4.73 20.92 -6.48
C LEU A 112 5.49 19.90 -7.33
N LEU A 113 5.59 18.65 -6.87
CA LEU A 113 6.21 17.55 -7.62
C LEU A 113 5.49 17.33 -8.96
N LEU A 114 4.15 17.40 -8.93
CA LEU A 114 3.30 17.34 -10.12
C LEU A 114 3.43 18.55 -11.04
N ALA A 115 3.44 19.76 -10.47
CA ALA A 115 3.52 21.00 -11.25
C ALA A 115 4.90 21.21 -11.91
N SER A 116 5.97 20.60 -11.38
CA SER A 116 7.33 20.80 -11.88
C SER A 116 8.21 19.56 -11.75
N PRO A 117 7.94 18.49 -12.51
CA PRO A 117 8.71 17.24 -12.43
C PRO A 117 10.21 17.45 -12.67
N ARG A 118 10.57 18.36 -13.59
CA ARG A 118 11.96 18.65 -13.99
C ARG A 118 12.87 19.14 -12.85
N LEU A 119 12.32 19.83 -11.86
CA LEU A 119 13.10 20.33 -10.70
C LEU A 119 13.63 19.18 -9.84
N PHE A 120 12.91 18.07 -9.81
CA PHE A 120 13.18 16.95 -8.92
C PHE A 120 13.73 15.73 -9.68
N ASN A 121 13.61 15.70 -11.02
CA ASN A 121 14.02 14.58 -11.86
C ASN A 121 15.50 14.60 -12.31
N ASN A 122 16.37 15.40 -11.69
CA ASN A 122 17.81 15.36 -11.97
C ASN A 122 18.58 14.57 -10.90
N ALA A 123 19.71 13.97 -11.29
CA ALA A 123 20.48 13.06 -10.44
C ALA A 123 21.00 13.71 -9.15
N VAL A 124 21.37 14.99 -9.21
CA VAL A 124 21.86 15.76 -8.06
C VAL A 124 20.74 15.99 -7.05
N GLY A 125 19.59 16.48 -7.50
CA GLY A 125 18.40 16.72 -6.68
C GLY A 125 17.90 15.45 -6.01
N ARG A 126 17.82 14.33 -6.75
CA ARG A 126 17.48 13.01 -6.19
C ARG A 126 18.44 12.59 -5.07
N THR A 127 19.74 12.77 -5.29
CA THR A 127 20.78 12.43 -4.30
C THR A 127 20.67 13.33 -3.07
N VAL A 128 20.44 14.63 -3.24
CA VAL A 128 20.27 15.58 -2.13
C VAL A 128 19.04 15.22 -1.32
N VAL A 129 17.87 15.04 -1.95
CA VAL A 129 16.61 14.69 -1.27
C VAL A 129 16.76 13.38 -0.50
N ARG A 130 17.35 12.34 -1.10
CA ARG A 130 17.57 11.06 -0.43
C ARG A 130 18.43 11.18 0.83
N ASN A 131 19.49 11.99 0.79
CA ASN A 131 20.40 12.16 1.93
C ASN A 131 19.87 13.14 3.00
N LEU A 132 19.03 14.10 2.62
CA LEU A 132 18.43 15.04 3.57
C LEU A 132 17.10 14.55 4.16
N GLY A 133 16.46 13.54 3.55
CA GLY A 133 15.16 13.03 4.00
C GLY A 133 15.13 12.61 5.47
N ARG A 134 16.24 12.12 6.02
CA ARG A 134 16.36 11.73 7.43
C ARG A 134 16.15 12.90 8.41
N PHE A 135 16.45 14.14 8.02
CA PHE A 135 16.15 15.32 8.85
C PHE A 135 14.64 15.58 8.99
N PHE A 136 13.83 15.02 8.09
CA PHE A 136 12.37 15.09 8.11
C PHE A 136 11.73 13.77 8.59
N ALA A 137 12.52 12.89 9.18
CA ALA A 137 12.03 11.66 9.78
C ALA A 137 11.16 11.95 11.00
N SER A 138 10.19 11.08 11.26
CA SER A 138 9.41 11.11 12.50
C SER A 138 9.16 9.70 13.00
N GLY A 139 9.56 9.43 14.24
CA GLY A 139 9.26 8.17 14.91
C GLY A 139 7.78 8.02 15.30
N ARG A 140 6.97 9.07 15.18
CA ARG A 140 5.53 8.99 15.45
C ARG A 140 4.82 8.35 14.25
N PRO A 141 3.80 7.50 14.48
CA PRO A 141 2.96 7.03 13.38
C PRO A 141 2.25 8.21 12.69
N LYS A 142 1.98 8.04 11.40
CA LYS A 142 1.39 9.06 10.53
C LYS A 142 0.18 8.56 9.74
N ALA A 143 -0.24 7.35 10.04
CA ALA A 143 -1.39 6.72 9.43
C ALA A 143 -1.94 5.62 10.34
N ARG A 144 -3.17 5.20 10.06
CA ARG A 144 -3.88 4.13 10.77
C ARG A 144 -4.55 3.20 9.77
N LEU A 145 -4.69 1.92 10.14
CA LEU A 145 -5.42 0.93 9.36
C LEU A 145 -6.86 0.86 9.82
N ARG A 146 -7.81 0.84 8.89
CA ARG A 146 -9.23 0.64 9.15
C ARG A 146 -9.86 -0.23 8.06
N PRO A 147 -10.95 -0.96 8.38
CA PRO A 147 -11.79 -1.54 7.34
C PRO A 147 -12.52 -0.43 6.59
N VAL A 148 -12.32 -0.33 5.28
CA VAL A 148 -12.95 0.68 4.42
C VAL A 148 -13.55 -0.01 3.19
N ALA A 149 -14.78 0.37 2.84
CA ALA A 149 -15.47 -0.13 1.65
C ALA A 149 -14.98 0.59 0.38
N LEU A 150 -14.64 -0.18 -0.66
CA LEU A 150 -14.40 0.34 -2.01
C LEU A 150 -14.91 -0.66 -3.04
N GLY A 151 -15.74 -0.19 -3.98
CA GLY A 151 -16.38 -1.04 -5.00
C GLY A 151 -17.17 -2.22 -4.41
N GLY A 152 -17.92 -1.97 -3.33
CA GLY A 152 -18.81 -2.97 -2.72
C GLY A 152 -18.15 -4.00 -1.81
N THR A 153 -16.83 -3.96 -1.61
CA THR A 153 -16.14 -4.86 -0.67
C THR A 153 -15.38 -4.04 0.38
N VAL A 154 -15.51 -4.45 1.64
CA VAL A 154 -14.74 -3.91 2.77
C VAL A 154 -13.39 -4.63 2.84
N SER A 155 -12.31 -3.86 2.95
CA SER A 155 -10.95 -4.38 3.08
C SER A 155 -10.11 -3.46 3.96
N ALA A 156 -8.96 -3.95 4.43
CA ALA A 156 -7.97 -3.11 5.08
C ALA A 156 -7.57 -1.94 4.18
N ALA A 157 -7.57 -0.73 4.75
CA ALA A 157 -7.06 0.46 4.13
C ALA A 157 -6.26 1.28 5.13
N MET A 158 -5.16 1.90 4.68
CA MET A 158 -4.39 2.84 5.47
C MET A 158 -4.90 4.26 5.20
N ILE A 159 -5.29 4.97 6.25
CA ILE A 159 -5.73 6.36 6.22
C ILE A 159 -4.61 7.23 6.80
N TYR A 160 -4.14 8.20 6.02
CA TYR A 160 -3.11 9.13 6.50
C TYR A 160 -3.71 10.15 7.47
N ASP A 161 -3.00 10.45 8.55
CA ASP A 161 -3.52 11.37 9.57
C ASP A 161 -3.48 12.84 9.10
N GLU A 162 -2.50 13.19 8.27
CA GLU A 162 -2.17 14.58 7.89
C GLU A 162 -2.25 14.82 6.37
N LYS A 163 -2.76 13.86 5.60
CA LYS A 163 -2.93 13.95 4.14
C LYS A 163 -4.30 13.41 3.73
N PRO A 164 -4.94 13.98 2.69
CA PRO A 164 -6.22 13.49 2.18
C PRO A 164 -6.01 12.26 1.29
N ILE A 165 -5.38 11.23 1.85
CA ILE A 165 -4.96 10.00 1.17
C ILE A 165 -5.52 8.78 1.90
N ILE A 166 -6.06 7.84 1.12
CA ILE A 166 -6.45 6.52 1.57
C ILE A 166 -5.79 5.49 0.65
N ASP A 167 -5.01 4.59 1.23
CA ASP A 167 -4.42 3.46 0.52
C ASP A 167 -5.28 2.22 0.78
N HIS A 168 -6.08 1.79 -0.19
CA HIS A 168 -6.87 0.56 -0.10
C HIS A 168 -6.02 -0.65 -0.48
N PHE A 169 -6.13 -1.75 0.28
CA PHE A 169 -5.37 -2.97 0.01
C PHE A 169 -6.26 -4.12 -0.43
N ARG A 170 -5.77 -4.93 -1.36
CA ARG A 170 -6.39 -6.20 -1.77
C ARG A 170 -5.35 -7.30 -1.88
N ARG A 171 -5.74 -8.50 -1.47
CA ARG A 171 -4.87 -9.68 -1.46
C ARG A 171 -4.55 -10.09 -2.89
N ILE A 172 -3.27 -10.30 -3.19
CA ILE A 172 -2.84 -11.05 -4.37
C ILE A 172 -2.58 -12.50 -3.95
N ASP A 173 -1.80 -12.68 -2.88
CA ASP A 173 -1.52 -13.96 -2.24
C ASP A 173 -1.11 -13.76 -0.76
N ASP A 174 -0.47 -14.77 -0.16
CA ASP A 174 -0.02 -14.75 1.23
C ASP A 174 1.04 -13.69 1.54
N ARG A 175 1.82 -13.28 0.54
CA ARG A 175 2.95 -12.37 0.71
C ARG A 175 2.78 -11.07 -0.05
N ARG A 176 1.81 -10.97 -0.96
CA ARG A 176 1.65 -9.81 -1.84
C ARG A 176 0.24 -9.24 -1.74
N CYS A 177 0.16 -7.91 -1.70
CA CYS A 177 -1.09 -7.19 -1.86
C CYS A 177 -0.96 -6.04 -2.84
N LEU A 178 -2.04 -5.77 -3.57
CA LEU A 178 -2.17 -4.61 -4.43
C LEU A 178 -2.68 -3.43 -3.59
N GLY A 179 -2.03 -2.29 -3.71
CA GLY A 179 -2.44 -1.01 -3.14
C GLY A 179 -3.04 -0.10 -4.21
N LEU A 180 -4.19 0.49 -3.89
CA LEU A 180 -4.84 1.56 -4.64
C LEU A 180 -4.86 2.80 -3.75
N MET A 181 -4.06 3.81 -4.10
CA MET A 181 -4.02 5.10 -3.41
C MET A 181 -5.06 6.04 -4.02
N GLU A 182 -6.07 6.37 -3.24
CA GLU A 182 -6.97 7.49 -3.52
C GLU A 182 -6.39 8.75 -2.87
N HIS A 183 -6.27 9.82 -3.66
CA HIS A 183 -5.97 11.16 -3.17
C HIS A 183 -7.11 12.07 -3.59
N ARG A 184 -7.65 12.87 -2.66
CA ARG A 184 -8.82 13.73 -2.90
C ARG A 184 -8.73 14.60 -4.17
N ASP A 185 -7.54 15.12 -4.45
CA ASP A 185 -7.29 16.01 -5.58
C ASP A 185 -6.84 15.31 -6.87
N PHE A 186 -6.79 13.98 -6.91
CA PHE A 186 -6.38 13.24 -8.11
C PHE A 186 -7.60 12.72 -8.87
N ASP A 187 -7.60 12.88 -10.18
CA ASP A 187 -8.69 12.41 -11.06
C ASP A 187 -8.71 10.87 -11.21
N ARG A 188 -7.62 10.21 -10.81
CA ARG A 188 -7.45 8.75 -10.89
C ARG A 188 -6.55 8.25 -9.75
N PRO A 189 -6.73 7.00 -9.30
CA PRO A 189 -5.89 6.45 -8.25
C PRO A 189 -4.50 6.08 -8.76
N PHE A 190 -3.54 6.06 -7.83
CA PHE A 190 -2.20 5.56 -8.05
C PHE A 190 -2.07 4.12 -7.53
N PHE A 191 -1.25 3.29 -8.17
CA PHE A 191 -1.14 1.88 -7.83
C PHE A 191 0.28 1.49 -7.41
N PHE A 192 0.35 0.58 -6.45
CA PHE A 192 1.60 0.03 -5.97
C PHE A 192 1.42 -1.41 -5.50
N LEU A 193 2.49 -2.19 -5.56
CA LEU A 193 2.59 -3.52 -4.98
C LEU A 193 3.26 -3.41 -3.61
N LEU A 194 2.74 -4.15 -2.64
CA LEU A 194 3.44 -4.42 -1.39
C LEU A 194 3.77 -5.91 -1.32
N THR A 195 5.02 -6.22 -0.98
CA THR A 195 5.49 -7.58 -0.70
C THR A 195 5.98 -7.65 0.74
N ARG A 196 5.45 -8.62 1.50
CA ARG A 196 5.82 -8.86 2.90
C ARG A 196 7.29 -9.28 2.98
N GLU A 197 8.05 -8.62 3.85
CA GLU A 197 9.44 -8.97 4.17
C GLU A 197 9.50 -10.29 4.96
#